data_AF-A0A432SA80-F1
#
_entry.id   AF-A0A432SA80-F1
#
_cell.length_a   1.000
_cell.length_b   1.000
_cell.length_c   1.000
_cell.angle_alpha   90.00
_cell.angle_beta   90.00
_cell.angle_gamma   90.00
#
_symmetry.space_group_name_H-M   'P 1'
#
loop_
_entity.id
_entity.type
_entity.pdbx_description
1 polymer ?
#
loop_
_entity_poly.entity_id
_entity_poly.type
_entity_poly.pdbx_seq_one_letter_code
_entity_poly.pdbx_strand_id
1 'polypeptide(L)'
;MDKIRERLGLPNLPDIYVQSDLNLLLRRAKENRTVGIEEYINTGGYSALEKALKRMTPEDILVLVEESTLRGRGGAGFPTGKKWRFIINNPKPRYLICNADESEPGTFKDRI
;
A
#
# COMPACT_ATOMS: atom_id res chain seq x y z
N MET A 1 7.86 -15.48 16.50
CA MET A 1 6.85 -14.76 17.31
C MET A 1 6.96 -13.27 17.05
N ASP A 2 5.81 -12.64 16.81
CA ASP A 2 5.69 -11.19 16.57
C ASP A 2 5.81 -10.40 17.88
N LYS A 3 7.05 -10.02 18.22
CA LYS A 3 7.37 -9.28 19.44
C LYS A 3 6.65 -7.92 19.53
N ILE A 4 6.29 -7.31 18.40
CA ILE A 4 5.60 -6.02 18.40
C ILE A 4 4.16 -6.22 18.84
N ARG A 5 3.45 -7.21 18.29
CA ARG A 5 2.08 -7.53 18.70
C ARG A 5 2.01 -7.93 20.17
N GLU A 6 2.95 -8.76 20.61
CA GLU A 6 3.06 -9.17 22.01
C GLU A 6 3.23 -7.96 22.94
N ARG A 7 4.20 -7.09 22.64
CA ARG A 7 4.44 -5.85 23.42
C ARG A 7 3.22 -4.92 23.47
N LEU A 8 2.44 -4.86 22.39
CA LEU A 8 1.26 -3.99 22.27
C LEU A 8 -0.05 -4.65 22.74
N GLY A 9 -0.02 -5.92 23.16
CA GLY A 9 -1.22 -6.66 23.54
C GLY A 9 -2.21 -6.87 22.38
N LEU A 10 -1.72 -6.93 21.14
CA LEU A 10 -2.57 -7.14 19.96
C LEU A 10 -2.98 -8.61 19.83
N PRO A 11 -4.16 -8.91 19.25
CA PRO A 11 -4.61 -10.29 19.04
C PRO A 11 -3.61 -11.12 18.24
N ASN A 12 -3.57 -12.43 18.45
CA ASN A 12 -2.83 -13.32 17.54
C ASN A 12 -3.57 -13.44 16.20
N LEU A 13 -2.81 -13.53 15.11
CA LEU A 13 -3.33 -13.77 13.77
C LEU A 13 -2.90 -15.17 13.29
N PRO A 14 -3.68 -15.81 12.42
CA PRO A 14 -3.24 -17.07 11.81
C PRO A 14 -2.03 -16.81 10.92
N ASP A 15 -1.11 -17.78 10.89
CA ASP A 15 0.04 -17.74 10.02
C ASP A 15 -0.36 -18.08 8.58
N ILE A 16 -0.46 -17.06 7.72
CA ILE A 16 -0.79 -17.22 6.30
C ILE A 16 0.51 -17.45 5.53
N TYR A 17 0.58 -18.56 4.78
CA TYR A 17 1.72 -18.82 3.90
C TYR A 17 1.80 -17.76 2.78
N VAL A 18 2.98 -17.18 2.61
CA VAL A 18 3.25 -16.09 1.67
C VAL A 18 4.59 -16.30 0.98
N GLN A 19 4.61 -16.16 -0.35
CA GLN A 19 5.81 -16.31 -1.17
C GLN A 19 5.82 -15.22 -2.26
N SER A 20 7.01 -14.79 -2.69
CA SER A 20 7.15 -13.80 -3.76
C SER A 20 8.43 -13.98 -4.55
N ASP A 21 8.29 -14.03 -5.87
CA ASP A 21 9.43 -14.03 -6.81
C ASP A 21 9.86 -12.60 -7.18
N LEU A 22 9.04 -11.59 -6.88
CA LEU A 22 9.29 -10.18 -7.21
C LEU A 22 9.91 -9.39 -6.05
N ASN A 23 9.67 -9.82 -4.82
CA ASN A 23 10.18 -9.19 -3.60
C ASN A 23 9.88 -7.67 -3.52
N LEU A 24 8.67 -7.26 -3.95
CA LEU A 24 8.15 -5.89 -3.87
C LEU A 24 7.20 -5.73 -2.67
N LEU A 25 5.89 -5.96 -2.85
CA LEU A 25 4.89 -5.83 -1.78
C LEU A 25 5.21 -6.75 -0.60
N LEU A 26 5.60 -8.00 -0.90
CA LEU A 26 5.91 -9.01 0.10
C LEU A 26 7.36 -8.97 0.60
N ARG A 27 8.16 -7.94 0.25
CA ARG A 27 9.56 -7.82 0.69
C ARG A 27 9.72 -8.00 2.21
N ARG A 28 8.71 -7.55 2.96
CA ARG A 28 8.63 -7.58 4.42
C ARG A 28 7.46 -8.41 4.93
N ALA A 29 6.29 -8.30 4.30
CA ALA A 29 5.10 -9.04 4.72
C ALA A 29 5.29 -10.57 4.69
N LYS A 30 6.23 -11.08 3.87
CA LYS A 30 6.56 -12.51 3.84
C LYS A 30 7.07 -13.09 5.17
N GLU A 31 7.58 -12.24 6.06
CA GLU A 31 8.09 -12.65 7.38
C GLU A 31 6.96 -12.94 8.39
N ASN A 32 5.69 -12.71 7.99
CA ASN A 32 4.49 -13.02 8.77
C ASN A 32 4.57 -12.50 10.22
N ARG A 33 5.07 -11.26 10.34
CA ARG A 33 5.18 -10.49 11.58
C ARG A 33 5.05 -9.00 11.26
N THR A 34 4.65 -8.24 12.26
CA THR A 34 4.64 -6.79 12.21
C THR A 34 6.07 -6.27 12.02
N VAL A 35 6.23 -5.35 11.08
CA VAL A 35 7.47 -4.61 10.88
C VAL A 35 7.36 -3.24 11.55
N GLY A 36 8.30 -2.95 12.44
CA GLY A 36 8.39 -1.66 13.12
C GLY A 36 8.88 -0.55 12.19
N ILE A 37 8.63 0.70 12.59
CA ILE A 37 8.97 1.88 11.78
C ILE A 37 10.46 1.99 11.47
N GLU A 38 11.34 1.65 12.41
CA GLU A 38 12.79 1.70 12.23
C GLU A 38 13.27 0.70 11.17
N GLU A 39 12.77 -0.54 11.21
CA GLU A 39 13.07 -1.55 10.20
C GLU A 39 12.54 -1.15 8.82
N TYR A 40 11.35 -0.55 8.76
CA TYR A 40 10.80 -0.02 7.52
C TYR A 40 11.71 1.07 6.93
N ILE A 41 12.17 2.03 7.75
CA ILE A 41 13.09 3.09 7.33
C ILE A 41 14.46 2.53 6.90
N ASN A 42 15.06 1.63 7.70
CA ASN A 42 16.37 1.02 7.42
C ASN A 42 16.37 0.19 6.13
N THR A 43 15.21 -0.27 5.67
CA THR A 43 15.05 -0.99 4.40
C THR A 43 14.59 -0.09 3.24
N GLY A 44 14.67 1.22 3.40
CA GLY A 44 14.39 2.24 2.37
C GLY A 44 12.96 2.81 2.39
N GLY A 45 12.18 2.53 3.43
CA GLY A 45 10.87 3.11 3.66
C GLY A 45 10.90 4.64 3.72
N TYR A 46 9.78 5.28 3.38
CA TYR A 46 9.62 6.74 3.23
C TYR A 46 10.47 7.46 2.18
N SER A 47 11.52 6.85 1.63
CA SER A 47 12.33 7.47 0.56
C SER A 47 11.47 7.91 -0.65
N ALA A 48 10.47 7.13 -1.03
CA ALA A 48 9.52 7.48 -2.08
C ALA A 48 8.63 8.68 -1.71
N LEU A 49 8.19 8.78 -0.46
CA LEU A 49 7.41 9.93 0.02
C LEU A 49 8.28 11.19 0.04
N GLU A 50 9.51 11.09 0.51
CA GLU A 50 10.46 12.21 0.49
C GLU A 50 10.70 12.71 -0.93
N LYS A 51 10.94 11.80 -1.88
CA LYS A 51 11.07 12.14 -3.30
C LYS A 51 9.82 12.84 -3.83
N ALA A 52 8.64 12.29 -3.55
CA ALA A 52 7.37 12.84 -4.00
C ALA A 52 7.12 14.26 -3.47
N LEU A 53 7.41 14.52 -2.19
CA LEU A 53 7.17 15.83 -1.58
C LEU A 53 8.24 16.88 -1.95
N LYS A 54 9.51 16.47 -2.08
CA LYS A 54 10.62 17.42 -2.30
C LYS A 54 10.95 17.65 -3.77
N ARG A 55 10.63 16.71 -4.66
CA ARG A 55 11.14 16.70 -6.04
C ARG A 55 10.06 16.52 -7.11
N MET A 56 8.80 16.44 -6.72
CA MET A 56 7.70 16.21 -7.67
C MET A 56 6.53 17.15 -7.35
N THR A 57 5.82 17.57 -8.40
CA THR A 57 4.52 18.21 -8.28
C THR A 57 3.41 17.15 -8.23
N PRO A 58 2.18 17.50 -7.79
CA PRO A 58 1.04 16.60 -7.89
C PRO A 58 0.77 16.11 -9.33
N GLU A 59 1.06 16.92 -10.34
CA GLU A 59 0.91 16.54 -11.75
C GLU A 59 1.97 15.51 -12.16
N ASP A 60 3.22 15.66 -11.75
CA ASP A 60 4.28 14.67 -12.02
C ASP A 60 3.92 13.29 -11.42
N ILE A 61 3.34 13.27 -10.22
CA ILE A 61 2.87 12.04 -9.58
C ILE A 61 1.71 11.42 -10.37
N LEU A 62 0.79 12.25 -10.86
CA LEU A 62 -0.35 11.78 -11.65
C LEU A 62 0.10 11.14 -12.96
N VAL A 63 0.98 11.81 -13.71
CA VAL A 63 1.57 11.27 -14.96
C VAL A 63 2.31 9.97 -14.68
N LEU A 64 3.16 9.92 -13.64
CA LEU A 64 3.87 8.71 -13.25
C LEU A 64 2.93 7.53 -12.99
N VAL A 65 1.80 7.76 -12.31
CA VAL A 65 0.81 6.71 -12.03
C VAL A 65 0.02 6.31 -13.28
N GLU A 66 -0.29 7.25 -14.18
CA GLU A 66 -0.89 6.95 -15.49
C GLU A 66 0.03 6.06 -16.35
N GLU A 67 1.31 6.41 -16.45
CA GLU A 67 2.33 5.69 -17.20
C GLU A 67 2.65 4.31 -16.62
N SER A 68 2.54 4.15 -15.29
CA SER A 68 2.76 2.86 -14.62
C SER A 68 1.74 1.77 -15.02
N THR A 69 0.64 2.15 -15.67
CA THR A 69 -0.50 1.28 -16.00
C THR A 69 -1.18 0.65 -14.77
N LEU A 70 -0.98 1.22 -13.58
CA LEU A 70 -1.57 0.70 -12.34
C LEU A 70 -3.10 0.65 -12.43
N ARG A 71 -3.66 -0.54 -12.19
CA ARG A 71 -5.11 -0.79 -12.14
C ARG A 71 -5.56 -1.06 -10.72
N GLY A 72 -6.80 -0.72 -10.39
CA GLY A 72 -7.40 -0.99 -9.09
C GLY A 72 -7.31 -2.48 -8.73
N ARG A 73 -6.77 -2.78 -7.55
CA ARG A 73 -6.53 -4.15 -7.06
C ARG A 73 -7.70 -4.73 -6.25
N GLY A 74 -8.80 -3.99 -6.11
CA GLY A 74 -10.05 -4.45 -5.49
C GLY A 74 -10.99 -5.22 -6.44
N GLY A 75 -10.47 -5.79 -7.53
CA GLY A 75 -11.25 -6.63 -8.46
C GLY A 75 -11.65 -5.94 -9.78
N ALA A 76 -12.25 -4.74 -9.74
CA ALA A 76 -12.79 -4.09 -10.95
C ALA A 76 -11.75 -3.62 -11.98
N GLY A 77 -10.45 -3.57 -11.63
CA GLY A 77 -9.38 -3.32 -12.59
C GLY A 77 -9.36 -1.93 -13.26
N PHE A 78 -10.08 -0.94 -12.71
CA PHE A 78 -10.14 0.42 -13.27
C PHE A 78 -8.76 1.11 -13.23
N PRO A 79 -8.31 1.82 -14.29
CA PRO A 79 -7.01 2.51 -14.30
C PRO A 79 -6.92 3.59 -13.21
N THR A 80 -5.90 3.49 -12.36
CA THR A 80 -5.75 4.33 -11.15
C THR A 80 -5.46 5.78 -11.50
N GLY A 81 -4.52 6.02 -12.42
CA GLY A 81 -4.18 7.39 -12.87
C GLY A 81 -5.39 8.11 -13.50
N LYS A 82 -6.13 7.43 -14.38
CA LYS A 82 -7.37 7.97 -14.97
C LYS A 82 -8.41 8.32 -13.89
N LYS A 83 -8.55 7.48 -12.86
CA LYS A 83 -9.45 7.77 -11.72
C LYS A 83 -9.04 9.06 -11.02
N TRP A 84 -7.75 9.24 -10.74
CA TRP A 84 -7.24 10.45 -10.09
C TRP A 84 -7.43 11.70 -10.96
N ARG A 85 -7.16 11.60 -12.27
CA ARG A 85 -7.37 12.68 -13.25
C ARG A 85 -8.80 13.23 -13.23
N PHE A 86 -9.80 12.36 -13.13
CA PHE A 86 -11.20 12.80 -13.00
C PHE A 86 -11.45 13.61 -11.72
N ILE A 87 -10.74 13.31 -10.64
CA ILE A 87 -10.92 13.99 -9.34
C ILE A 87 -10.21 15.35 -9.32
N ILE A 88 -9.01 15.48 -9.90
CA ILE A 88 -8.22 16.72 -9.79
C ILE A 88 -8.90 17.93 -10.45
N ASN A 89 -9.78 17.69 -11.41
CA ASN A 89 -10.51 18.73 -12.14
C ASN A 89 -11.70 19.29 -11.35
N ASN A 90 -12.08 18.65 -10.22
CA ASN A 90 -13.17 19.14 -9.37
C ASN A 90 -12.66 20.14 -8.31
N PRO A 91 -13.50 21.09 -7.86
CA PRO A 91 -13.18 21.99 -6.75
C PRO A 91 -12.77 21.26 -5.46
N LYS A 92 -12.06 21.96 -4.58
CA LYS A 92 -11.69 21.47 -3.24
C LYS A 92 -12.86 21.69 -2.24
N PRO A 93 -12.91 20.96 -1.10
CA PRO A 93 -11.95 19.97 -0.60
C PRO A 93 -12.07 18.60 -1.30
N ARG A 94 -11.02 17.79 -1.16
CA ARG A 94 -10.96 16.42 -1.71
C ARG A 94 -10.56 15.46 -0.62
N TYR A 95 -11.09 14.24 -0.68
CA TYR A 95 -10.84 13.20 0.30
C TYR A 95 -10.23 11.97 -0.36
N LEU A 96 -9.37 11.27 0.38
CA LEU A 96 -8.78 9.99 0.00
C LEU A 96 -9.25 8.92 0.99
N ILE A 97 -9.76 7.81 0.46
CA ILE A 97 -10.21 6.67 1.26
C ILE A 97 -9.40 5.45 0.83
N CYS A 98 -8.79 4.77 1.80
CA CYS A 98 -8.24 3.43 1.60
C CYS A 98 -9.33 2.43 1.97
N ASN A 99 -9.78 1.61 1.01
CA ASN A 99 -10.74 0.55 1.29
C ASN A 99 -9.97 -0.71 1.73
N ALA A 100 -10.18 -1.12 2.98
CA ALA A 100 -9.58 -2.30 3.59
C ALA A 100 -10.63 -3.30 4.12
N ASP A 101 -11.84 -3.28 3.55
CA ASP A 101 -12.97 -4.10 4.02
C ASP A 101 -12.77 -5.61 3.76
N GLU A 102 -12.00 -5.97 2.71
CA GLU A 102 -11.59 -7.34 2.31
C GLU A 102 -12.52 -8.47 2.80
N SER A 103 -13.81 -8.42 2.42
CA SER A 103 -14.84 -9.36 2.91
C SER A 103 -15.31 -10.36 1.84
N GLU A 104 -14.65 -10.40 0.68
CA GLU A 104 -14.97 -11.36 -0.38
C GLU A 104 -14.49 -12.78 -0.01
N PRO A 105 -15.32 -13.83 -0.18
CA PRO A 105 -14.91 -15.21 0.07
C PRO A 105 -13.60 -15.59 -0.63
N GLY A 106 -12.68 -16.20 0.13
CA GLY A 106 -11.37 -16.62 -0.38
C GLY A 106 -10.36 -15.49 -0.58
N THR A 107 -10.68 -14.25 -0.21
CA THR A 107 -9.77 -13.10 -0.34
C THR A 107 -9.12 -12.76 1.00
N PHE A 108 -7.78 -12.72 1.02
CA PHE A 108 -6.96 -12.44 2.21
C PHE A 108 -5.61 -11.78 1.83
N LYS A 109 -5.58 -11.05 0.72
CA LYS A 109 -4.36 -10.47 0.13
C LYS A 109 -4.00 -9.10 0.71
N ASP A 110 -4.95 -8.38 1.31
CA ASP A 110 -4.76 -7.03 1.84
C ASP A 110 -4.40 -7.08 3.33
N ARG A 111 -4.80 -8.14 4.05
CA ARG A 111 -4.54 -8.32 5.49
C ARG A 111 -3.11 -8.77 5.87
N ILE A 112 -2.28 -9.16 4.89
CA ILE A 112 -0.93 -9.72 5.08
C ILE A 112 0.15 -8.64 5.25
#